data_AF-A0A7S2JU74-F1
#
_entry.id   AF-A0A7S2JU74-F1
#
_cell.length_a   1.000
_cell.length_b   1.000
_cell.length_c   1.000
_cell.angle_alpha   90.00
_cell.angle_beta   90.00
_cell.angle_gamma   90.00
#
_symmetry.space_group_name_H-M   'P 1'
#
loop_
_entity.id
_entity.type
_entity.pdbx_description
1 polymer ?
#
loop_
_entity_poly.entity_id
_entity_poly.type
_entity_poly.pdbx_seq_one_letter_code
_entity_poly.pdbx_strand_id
1 'polypeptide(L)'
;HSSAHIYLRMPKGMSWTEIPDELVQECSQLTKANSIEGCKLSHVAIVFTPWANLRKAAGMADGQVSFHNRRSVNQLVVDHRVNAIINRLNKTKRWVESNPTQLAEMRRKRDEEESA
;
A
#
# COMPACT_ATOMS: atom_id res chain seq x y z
N HIS A 1 -10.67 12.45 0.79
CA HIS A 1 -9.46 12.36 1.62
C HIS A 1 -8.25 12.11 0.73
N SER A 2 -7.30 13.05 0.69
CA SER A 2 -5.99 12.78 0.09
C SER A 2 -5.13 11.99 1.10
N SER A 3 -4.54 10.90 0.64
CA SER A 3 -3.74 9.98 1.46
C SER A 3 -2.59 9.40 0.67
N ALA A 4 -1.50 9.05 1.36
CA ALA A 4 -0.41 8.30 0.77
C ALA A 4 -0.87 6.91 0.29
N HIS A 5 -0.29 6.44 -0.82
CA HIS A 5 -0.44 5.07 -1.31
C HIS A 5 0.71 4.23 -0.77
N ILE A 6 0.41 3.13 -0.11
CA ILE A 6 1.40 2.22 0.45
C ILE A 6 1.32 0.90 -0.29
N TYR A 7 2.47 0.42 -0.76
CA TYR A 7 2.60 -0.85 -1.44
C TYR A 7 3.40 -1.81 -0.57
N LEU A 8 2.82 -2.97 -0.27
CA LEU A 8 3.52 -4.07 0.36
C LEU A 8 4.11 -4.97 -0.72
N ARG A 9 5.42 -5.16 -0.70
CA ARG A 9 6.10 -6.14 -1.56
C ARG A 9 6.08 -7.50 -0.88
N MET A 10 5.28 -8.42 -1.41
CA MET A 10 5.14 -9.76 -0.85
C MET A 10 6.23 -10.74 -1.35
N PRO A 11 6.61 -11.73 -0.52
CA PRO A 11 7.47 -12.83 -0.94
C PRO A 11 6.81 -13.69 -2.02
N LYS A 12 7.64 -14.42 -2.79
CA LYS A 12 7.18 -15.26 -3.90
C LYS A 12 6.23 -16.35 -3.38
N GLY A 13 5.13 -16.60 -4.10
CA GLY A 13 4.16 -17.66 -3.81
C GLY A 13 3.14 -17.39 -2.70
N MET A 14 3.25 -16.27 -1.97
CA MET A 14 2.30 -15.92 -0.90
C MET A 14 1.01 -15.32 -1.49
N SER A 15 -0.14 -15.83 -1.09
CA SER A 15 -1.44 -15.24 -1.45
C SER A 15 -1.69 -13.96 -0.67
N TRP A 16 -2.35 -12.97 -1.29
CA TRP A 16 -2.72 -11.72 -0.65
C TRP A 16 -3.70 -11.90 0.53
N THR A 17 -4.36 -13.06 0.60
CA THR A 17 -5.22 -13.46 1.72
C THR A 17 -4.45 -14.01 2.91
N GLU A 18 -3.17 -14.35 2.73
CA GLU A 18 -2.29 -14.92 3.77
C GLU A 18 -1.43 -13.85 4.44
N ILE A 19 -1.65 -12.57 4.13
CA ILE A 19 -0.93 -11.47 4.77
C ILE A 19 -1.33 -11.42 6.24
N PRO A 20 -0.38 -11.47 7.19
CA PRO A 20 -0.69 -11.37 8.60
C PRO A 20 -1.44 -10.07 8.93
N ASP A 21 -2.48 -10.15 9.76
CA ASP A 21 -3.27 -8.99 10.17
C ASP A 21 -2.42 -7.90 10.81
N GLU A 22 -1.38 -8.28 11.56
CA GLU A 22 -0.43 -7.34 12.16
C GLU A 22 0.25 -6.47 11.09
N LEU A 23 0.67 -7.06 9.96
CA LEU A 23 1.32 -6.33 8.88
C LEU A 23 0.35 -5.40 8.15
N VAL A 24 -0.90 -5.84 7.97
CA VAL A 24 -1.98 -5.00 7.42
C VAL A 24 -2.27 -3.82 8.36
N GLN A 25 -2.28 -4.06 9.67
CA GLN A 25 -2.45 -3.03 10.69
C GLN A 25 -1.31 -2.00 10.65
N GLU A 26 -0.05 -2.44 10.60
CA GLU A 26 1.10 -1.54 10.48
C GLU A 26 1.02 -0.65 9.24
N CYS A 27 0.70 -1.24 8.09
CA CYS A 27 0.53 -0.52 6.84
C CYS A 27 -0.63 0.48 6.94
N SER A 28 -1.75 0.08 7.55
CA SER A 28 -2.93 0.94 7.71
C SER A 28 -2.68 2.11 8.66
N GLN A 29 -1.92 1.88 9.74
CA GLN A 29 -1.46 2.93 10.66
C GLN A 29 -0.57 3.94 9.93
N LEU A 30 0.33 3.47 9.06
CA LEU A 30 1.19 4.35 8.27
C LEU A 30 0.39 5.15 7.23
N THR A 31 -0.64 4.56 6.60
CA THR A 31 -1.54 5.26 5.67
C THR A 31 -2.33 6.35 6.39
N LYS A 32 -2.90 6.04 7.57
CA LYS A 32 -3.64 7.01 8.38
C LYS A 32 -2.74 8.17 8.81
N ALA A 33 -1.51 7.88 9.25
CA ALA A 33 -0.55 8.89 9.66
C ALA A 33 -0.15 9.84 8.52
N ASN A 34 -0.07 9.33 7.30
CA ASN A 34 0.28 10.09 6.09
C ASN A 34 -0.94 10.54 5.27
N SER A 35 -2.12 10.62 5.89
CA SER A 35 -3.30 11.24 5.27
C SER A 35 -3.48 12.67 5.76
N ILE A 36 -3.82 13.58 4.85
CA ILE A 36 -4.00 15.01 5.14
C ILE A 36 -5.16 15.21 6.14
N GLU A 37 -6.27 14.51 5.90
CA GLU A 37 -7.48 14.59 6.73
C GLU A 37 -7.60 13.38 7.65
N GLY A 38 -7.26 12.18 7.16
CA GLY A 38 -7.40 10.93 7.90
C GLY A 38 -6.57 10.86 9.18
N CYS A 39 -5.46 11.62 9.27
CA CYS A 39 -4.65 11.64 10.48
C CYS A 39 -5.33 12.32 11.67
N LYS A 40 -6.35 13.17 11.44
CA LYS A 40 -7.08 13.92 12.47
C LYS A 40 -8.39 13.26 12.89
N LEU A 41 -8.90 12.33 12.08
CA LEU A 41 -10.13 11.60 12.36
C LEU A 41 -9.91 10.58 13.47
N SER A 42 -10.93 10.40 14.32
CA SER A 42 -10.92 9.39 15.39
C SER A 42 -10.64 8.03 14.79
N HIS A 43 -11.53 7.51 13.95
CA HIS A 43 -11.37 6.27 13.20
C HIS A 43 -11.33 6.53 11.69
N VAL A 44 -10.62 5.68 10.93
CA VAL A 44 -10.57 5.74 9.46
C VAL A 44 -10.63 4.34 8.90
N ALA A 45 -11.51 4.12 7.90
CA ALA A 45 -11.50 2.90 7.11
C ALA A 45 -10.40 2.97 6.05
N ILE A 46 -9.46 2.03 6.10
CA ILE A 46 -8.39 1.87 5.13
C ILE A 46 -8.75 0.74 4.18
N VAL A 47 -8.65 1.02 2.89
CA VAL A 47 -8.88 0.03 1.84
C VAL A 47 -7.56 -0.66 1.49
N PHE A 48 -7.57 -1.98 1.44
CA PHE A 48 -6.45 -2.77 0.91
C PHE A 48 -6.94 -3.72 -0.18
N THR A 49 -6.18 -3.77 -1.27
CA THR A 49 -6.50 -4.55 -2.47
C THR A 49 -5.22 -4.99 -3.16
N PRO A 50 -5.21 -6.12 -3.87
CA PRO A 50 -4.12 -6.47 -4.77
C PRO A 50 -3.89 -5.39 -5.82
N TRP A 51 -2.62 -5.19 -6.20
CA TRP A 51 -2.23 -4.19 -7.20
C TRP A 51 -2.89 -4.44 -8.57
N ALA A 52 -3.09 -5.70 -8.94
CA ALA A 52 -3.72 -6.12 -10.19
C ALA A 52 -5.20 -5.69 -10.29
N ASN A 53 -5.83 -5.33 -9.17
CA ASN A 53 -7.22 -4.85 -9.13
C ASN A 53 -7.34 -3.33 -9.34
N LEU A 54 -6.21 -2.59 -9.35
CA LEU A 54 -6.23 -1.15 -9.52
C LEU A 54 -6.47 -0.78 -10.99
N ARG A 55 -7.48 0.07 -11.21
CA ARG A 55 -7.86 0.59 -12.52
C ARG A 55 -7.55 2.08 -12.60
N LYS A 56 -6.78 2.47 -13.61
CA LYS A 56 -6.64 3.87 -14.04
C LYS A 56 -7.34 4.04 -15.39
N ALA A 57 -8.27 4.99 -15.48
CA ALA A 57 -8.92 5.36 -16.74
C ALA A 57 -8.37 6.68 -17.29
N ALA A 58 -8.39 6.83 -18.61
CA ALA A 58 -8.12 8.11 -19.25
C ALA A 58 -9.15 9.15 -18.76
N GLY A 59 -8.67 10.28 -18.22
CA GLY A 59 -9.51 11.33 -17.62
C GLY A 59 -9.58 11.31 -16.09
N MET A 60 -8.96 10.34 -15.40
CA MET A 60 -8.84 10.38 -13.95
C MET A 60 -7.68 11.28 -13.51
N ALA A 61 -7.93 12.19 -12.56
CA ALA A 61 -6.92 13.10 -12.01
C ALA A 61 -5.72 12.34 -11.39
N ASP A 62 -4.57 12.98 -11.27
CA ASP A 62 -3.38 12.35 -10.69
C ASP A 62 -3.64 11.85 -9.26
N GLY A 63 -3.18 10.63 -8.97
CA GLY A 63 -3.49 9.93 -7.72
C GLY A 63 -4.88 9.28 -7.66
N GLN A 64 -5.83 9.68 -8.51
CA GLN A 64 -7.13 9.03 -8.57
C GLN A 64 -7.02 7.64 -9.22
N VAL A 65 -7.48 6.63 -8.49
CA VAL A 65 -7.57 5.24 -8.92
C VAL A 65 -8.97 4.69 -8.65
N SER A 66 -9.38 3.70 -9.43
CA SER A 66 -10.61 2.93 -9.23
C SER A 66 -10.26 1.44 -9.13
N PHE A 67 -11.26 0.58 -8.98
CA PHE A 67 -11.09 -0.86 -8.86
C PHE A 67 -11.74 -1.60 -10.02
N HIS A 68 -11.11 -2.66 -10.51
CA HIS A 68 -11.71 -3.56 -11.51
C HIS A 68 -12.83 -4.40 -10.90
N ASN A 69 -12.57 -5.01 -9.75
CA ASN A 69 -13.48 -5.86 -9.01
C ASN A 69 -13.62 -5.35 -7.57
N ARG A 70 -14.82 -4.92 -7.19
CA ARG A 70 -15.12 -4.45 -5.83
C ARG A 70 -15.12 -5.57 -4.79
N ARG A 71 -15.27 -6.84 -5.20
CA ARG A 71 -15.23 -7.99 -4.28
C ARG A 71 -13.82 -8.32 -3.80
N SER A 72 -12.80 -7.93 -4.55
CA SER A 72 -11.38 -8.12 -4.20
C SER A 72 -10.83 -6.92 -3.42
N VAL A 73 -11.72 -6.16 -2.78
CA VAL A 73 -11.40 -4.98 -1.99
C VAL A 73 -11.78 -5.29 -0.55
N ASN A 74 -10.79 -5.31 0.33
CA ASN A 74 -11.00 -5.46 1.75
C ASN A 74 -10.84 -4.11 2.45
N GLN A 75 -11.48 -3.98 3.61
CA GLN A 75 -11.44 -2.77 4.42
C GLN A 75 -11.08 -3.12 5.85
N LEU A 76 -10.24 -2.29 6.44
CA LEU A 76 -9.85 -2.37 7.83
C LEU A 76 -10.10 -1.02 8.50
N VAL A 77 -10.82 -1.03 9.62
CA VAL A 77 -11.05 0.19 10.40
C VAL A 77 -9.90 0.37 11.40
N VAL A 78 -9.26 1.54 11.34
CA VAL A 78 -8.19 1.94 12.26
C VAL A 78 -8.75 2.94 13.26
N ASP A 79 -8.98 2.47 14.49
CA ASP A 79 -9.66 3.23 15.56
C ASP A 79 -8.88 4.42 16.08
N HIS A 80 -7.57 4.32 16.21
CA HIS A 80 -6.72 5.42 16.64
C HIS A 80 -5.29 5.22 16.14
N ARG A 81 -4.55 6.33 16.08
CA ARG A 81 -3.16 6.33 15.63
C ARG A 81 -2.24 5.77 16.72
N VAL A 82 -1.48 4.73 16.39
CA VAL A 82 -0.48 4.16 17.31
C VAL A 82 0.90 4.69 16.97
N ASN A 83 1.37 5.70 17.72
CA ASN A 83 2.65 6.36 17.46
C ASN A 83 3.85 5.42 17.58
N ALA A 84 3.79 4.39 18.43
CA ALA A 84 4.87 3.42 18.61
C ALA A 84 5.21 2.67 17.31
N ILE A 85 4.19 2.23 16.57
CA ILE A 85 4.33 1.54 15.29
C ILE A 85 4.95 2.48 14.25
N ILE A 86 4.42 3.70 14.13
CA ILE A 86 4.89 4.70 13.17
C ILE A 86 6.36 5.07 13.43
N ASN A 87 6.72 5.27 14.70
CA ASN A 87 8.09 5.60 15.08
C ASN A 87 9.05 4.45 14.79
N ARG A 88 8.63 3.19 14.99
CA ARG A 88 9.42 2.01 14.62
C ARG A 88 9.66 1.96 13.11
N LEU A 89 8.60 2.13 12.30
CA LEU A 89 8.70 2.11 10.84
C LEU A 89 9.56 3.26 10.29
N ASN A 90 9.44 4.45 10.86
CA ASN A 90 10.24 5.61 10.46
C ASN A 90 11.74 5.44 10.77
N LYS A 91 12.10 4.72 11.84
CA LYS A 91 13.52 4.40 12.14
C LYS A 91 14.14 3.49 11.10
N THR A 92 13.37 2.58 10.52
CA THR A 92 13.83 1.64 9.48
C THR A 92 13.67 2.18 8.07
N LYS A 93 13.07 3.38 7.91
CA LYS A 93 12.82 3.99 6.61
C LYS A 93 14.13 4.28 5.90
N ARG A 94 14.27 3.77 4.68
CA ARG A 94 15.38 4.08 3.77
C ARG A 94 14.83 4.79 2.55
N TRP A 95 15.45 5.91 2.20
CA TRP A 95 15.18 6.59 0.95
C TRP A 95 15.95 5.86 -0.15
N VAL A 96 15.23 5.37 -1.14
CA VAL A 96 15.81 4.79 -2.34
C VAL A 96 15.46 5.73 -3.47
N GLU A 97 16.45 6.49 -3.92
CA GLU A 97 16.35 7.26 -5.15
C GLU A 97 16.51 6.28 -6.31
N SER A 98 15.38 5.75 -6.78
CA SER A 98 15.35 4.93 -7.99
C SER A 98 14.80 5.75 -9.13
N ASN A 99 15.56 5.83 -10.22
CA ASN A 99 15.04 6.37 -11.46
C ASN A 99 14.02 5.36 -12.08
N PRO A 100 13.12 5.81 -12.97
CA PRO A 100 12.14 4.93 -13.60
C PRO A 100 12.77 3.72 -14.31
N THR A 101 13.97 3.88 -14.86
CA THR A 101 14.73 2.81 -15.52
C THR A 101 15.14 1.71 -14.55
N GLN A 102 15.67 2.06 -13.38
CA GLN A 102 16.08 1.15 -12.31
C GLN A 102 14.89 0.39 -11.73
N LEU A 103 13.74 1.05 -11.56
CA LEU A 103 12.50 0.40 -11.12
C LEU A 103 12.01 -0.63 -12.17
N ALA A 104 12.09 -0.27 -13.45
CA ALA A 104 11.75 -1.18 -14.55
C ALA A 104 12.70 -2.39 -14.63
N GLU A 105 14.00 -2.18 -14.43
CA GLU A 105 14.98 -3.27 -14.35
C GLU A 105 14.74 -4.19 -13.15
N MET A 106 14.50 -3.63 -11.96
CA MET A 106 14.17 -4.41 -10.76
C MET A 106 12.91 -5.25 -10.93
N ARG A 107 11.93 -4.73 -11.68
CA ARG A 107 10.74 -5.48 -12.08
C ARG A 107 11.10 -6.60 -13.06
N ARG A 108 11.80 -6.28 -14.15
CA ARG A 108 12.18 -7.29 -15.16
C ARG A 108 12.98 -8.44 -14.58
N LYS A 109 14.00 -8.16 -13.76
CA LYS A 109 14.80 -9.20 -13.10
C LYS A 109 13.93 -10.14 -12.28
N ARG A 110 12.93 -9.61 -11.57
CA ARG A 110 11.99 -10.44 -10.82
C ARG A 110 11.08 -11.24 -11.74
N ASP A 111 10.53 -10.63 -12.78
CA ASP A 111 9.64 -11.29 -13.75
C ASP A 111 10.40 -12.44 -14.47
N GLU A 112 11.69 -12.24 -14.77
CA GLU A 112 12.61 -13.27 -15.29
C GLU A 112 12.83 -14.39 -14.27
N GLU A 113 13.12 -14.06 -13.00
CA GLU A 113 13.21 -15.05 -11.91
C GLU A 113 11.87 -15.73 -11.56
N GLU A 114 10.73 -15.21 -12.01
CA GLU A 114 9.40 -15.82 -11.83
C GLU A 114 9.00 -16.71 -13.02
N SER A 115 9.66 -16.55 -14.17
CA SER A 115 9.40 -17.35 -15.39
C SER A 115 10.43 -18.46 -15.62
N ALA A 116 11.55 -18.44 -14.90
CA ALA A 116 12.57 -19.49 -14.86
C ALA A 116 12.27 -20.55 -13.79
#